data_AF-A0A920Q1C8-F1
#
_entry.id   AF-A0A920Q1C8-F1
#
_cell.length_a   1.000
_cell.length_b   1.000
_cell.length_c   1.000
_cell.angle_alpha   90.00
_cell.angle_beta   90.00
_cell.angle_gamma   90.00
#
_symmetry.space_group_name_H-M   'P 1'
#
loop_
_entity.id
_entity.type
_entity.pdbx_description
1 polymer ?
#
loop_
_entity_poly.entity_id
_entity_poly.type
_entity_poly.pdbx_seq_one_letter_code
_entity_poly.pdbx_strand_id
1 'polypeptide(L)' 'MVFGVNTSPMSGRDGQFVTSRNLRERLDRELIGNVSIRVEPTDSSDQMKVIGRGELQLSILIEMMRREGYELQVSRRKS' A
#
# COMPACT_ATOMS: atom_id res chain seq x y z
N MET A 1 -7.36 4.33 -3.56
CA MET A 1 -6.80 3.24 -4.38
C MET A 1 -6.83 1.96 -3.56
N VAL A 2 -6.70 0.80 -4.18
CA VAL A 2 -6.48 -0.46 -3.44
C VAL A 2 -5.00 -0.79 -3.52
N PHE A 3 -4.38 -0.96 -2.36
CA PHE A 3 -2.99 -1.40 -2.22
C PHE A 3 -3.06 -2.89 -1.89
N GLY A 4 -2.21 -3.69 -2.50
CA GLY A 4 -2.14 -5.11 -2.19
C GLY A 4 -0.75 -5.67 -2.33
N VAL A 5 -0.59 -6.88 -1.86
CA VAL A 5 0.64 -7.66 -2.04
C VAL A 5 0.91 -7.88 -3.53
N ASN A 6 2.16 -7.77 -3.95
CA ASN A 6 2.57 -8.14 -5.29
C ASN A 6 2.40 -9.65 -5.49
N THR A 7 1.50 -10.06 -6.38
CA THR A 7 1.22 -11.48 -6.69
C THR A 7 1.82 -11.92 -8.02
N SER A 8 2.65 -11.08 -8.64
CA SER A 8 3.36 -11.38 -9.87
C SER A 8 4.41 -12.49 -9.67
N PRO A 9 4.73 -13.30 -10.70
CA PRO A 9 5.87 -14.22 -10.70
C PRO A 9 7.24 -13.58 -10.41
N MET A 10 7.31 -12.25 -10.48
CA MET A 10 8.51 -11.46 -10.20
C MET A 10 8.59 -10.98 -8.74
N SER A 11 7.62 -11.32 -7.88
CA SER A 11 7.64 -10.84 -6.50
C SER A 11 8.81 -11.38 -5.69
N GLY A 12 9.37 -10.54 -4.81
CA GLY A 12 10.49 -10.86 -3.93
C GLY A 12 11.86 -10.79 -4.62
N ARG A 13 11.93 -10.16 -5.79
CA ARG A 13 13.19 -9.99 -6.54
C ARG A 13 13.84 -8.63 -6.29
N ASP A 14 13.06 -7.57 -6.12
CA ASP A 14 13.55 -6.19 -6.03
C ASP A 14 13.31 -5.56 -4.64
N GLY A 15 12.38 -6.10 -3.85
CA GLY A 15 12.08 -5.62 -2.49
C GLY A 15 12.05 -6.72 -1.43
N GLN A 16 12.20 -6.29 -0.18
CA GLN A 16 12.31 -7.15 0.99
C GLN A 16 10.96 -7.31 1.72
N PHE A 17 10.06 -6.33 1.58
CA PHE A 17 8.77 -6.32 2.25
C PHE A 17 7.66 -6.69 1.26
N VAL A 18 7.29 -7.98 1.27
CA VAL A 18 6.39 -8.58 0.26
C VAL A 18 5.14 -9.22 0.85
N THR A 19 4.93 -9.14 2.17
CA THR A 19 3.77 -9.78 2.82
C THR A 19 2.66 -8.77 3.14
N SER A 20 1.41 -9.26 3.24
CA SER A 20 0.26 -8.44 3.65
C SER A 20 0.44 -7.86 5.05
N ARG A 21 1.12 -8.60 5.93
CA ARG A 21 1.51 -8.11 7.26
C ARG A 21 2.45 -6.91 7.17
N ASN A 22 3.52 -6.98 6.37
CA ASN A 22 4.44 -5.85 6.21
C ASN A 22 3.71 -4.61 5.67
N LEU A 23 2.87 -4.81 4.65
CA LEU A 23 2.07 -3.75 4.05
C LEU A 23 1.16 -3.07 5.10
N ARG A 24 0.45 -3.86 5.92
CA ARG A 24 -0.40 -3.33 6.99
C ARG A 24 0.39 -2.57 8.04
N GLU A 25 1.47 -3.14 8.55
CA GLU A 25 2.33 -2.50 9.56
C GLU A 25 2.92 -1.16 9.06
N ARG A 26 3.19 -1.03 7.76
CA ARG A 26 3.66 0.23 7.16
C ARG A 26 2.56 1.27 7.03
N LEU A 27 1.37 0.84 6.63
CA LEU A 27 0.20 1.72 6.53
C LEU A 27 -0.26 2.18 7.91
N ASP A 28 -0.24 1.31 8.93
CA ASP A 28 -0.56 1.69 10.31
C ASP A 28 0.42 2.74 10.85
N ARG A 29 1.71 2.63 10.52
CA ARG A 29 2.71 3.66 10.82
C ARG A 29 2.40 4.99 10.12
N GLU A 30 1.92 4.95 8.88
CA GLU A 30 1.52 6.16 8.15
C GLU A 30 0.37 6.90 8.85
N LEU A 31 -0.59 6.15 9.41
CA LEU A 31 -1.76 6.73 10.09
C LEU A 31 -1.41 7.54 11.35
N ILE A 32 -0.28 7.25 12.00
CA ILE A 32 0.17 7.98 13.20
C ILE A 32 0.51 9.44 12.85
N GLY A 33 1.16 9.68 11.70
CA GLY A 33 1.61 11.01 11.28
C GLY A 33 0.69 11.70 10.28
N ASN A 34 -0.17 10.94 9.59
CA ASN A 34 -0.92 11.42 8.43
C ASN A 34 -2.44 11.32 8.62
N VAL A 35 -3.03 12.32 9.30
CA VAL A 35 -4.48 12.42 9.57
C VAL A 35 -5.36 12.43 8.32
N SER A 36 -4.77 12.63 7.15
CA SER A 36 -5.48 12.71 5.88
C SER A 36 -5.53 11.40 5.12
N ILE A 37 -4.86 10.38 5.63
CA ILE A 37 -4.93 9.02 5.11
C ILE A 37 -5.91 8.20 5.96
N ARG A 38 -6.70 7.38 5.29
CA ARG A 38 -7.54 6.36 5.92
C ARG A 38 -7.31 5.03 5.23
N VAL A 39 -7.26 3.97 6.02
CA VAL A 39 -7.10 2.60 5.56
C VAL A 39 -8.34 1.83 5.96
N GLU A 40 -9.01 1.24 4.98
CA GLU A 40 -10.19 0.39 5.19
C GLU A 40 -9.85 -1.05 4.80
N PRO A 41 -10.36 -2.06 5.54
CA PRO A 41 -10.26 -3.45 5.12
C PRO A 41 -11.03 -3.68 3.80
N THR A 42 -10.67 -4.75 3.11
CA THR A 42 -11.39 -5.24 1.93
C THR A 42 -11.81 -6.69 2.14
N ASP A 43 -12.46 -7.30 1.16
CA ASP A 43 -12.85 -8.71 1.19
C ASP A 43 -11.65 -9.67 1.10
N SER A 44 -10.46 -9.15 0.78
CA SER A 44 -9.21 -9.90 0.72
C SER A 44 -8.25 -9.44 1.82
N SER A 45 -7.65 -10.39 2.54
CA SER A 45 -6.62 -10.13 3.56
C SER A 45 -5.35 -9.51 2.97
N ASP A 46 -5.12 -9.71 1.68
CA ASP A 46 -3.93 -9.23 0.98
C ASP A 46 -4.14 -7.87 0.31
N GLN A 47 -5.32 -7.28 0.50
CA GLN A 47 -5.70 -5.98 -0.07
C GLN A 47 -6.23 -5.03 0.99
N MET A 48 -5.81 -3.77 0.88
CA MET A 48 -6.16 -2.69 1.78
C MET A 48 -6.58 -1.49 0.95
N LYS A 49 -7.72 -0.91 1.29
CA LYS A 49 -8.25 0.24 0.58
C LYS A 49 -7.71 1.50 1.23
N VAL A 50 -6.86 2.22 0.50
CA VAL A 50 -6.20 3.45 0.99
C VAL A 50 -6.88 4.67 0.37
N ILE A 51 -7.34 5.56 1.23
CA ILE A 51 -8.04 6.80 0.90
C ILE A 51 -7.15 7.96 1.35
N GLY A 52 -6.95 8.96 0.49
CA GLY A 52 -6.18 10.18 0.77
C GLY A 52 -6.83 11.39 0.14
N ARG A 53 -6.19 12.56 0.24
CA ARG A 53 -6.68 13.86 -0.29
C ARG A 53 -6.67 13.95 -1.81
N GLY A 54 -5.94 13.07 -2.49
CA GLY A 54 -5.86 13.05 -3.95
C GLY A 54 -4.86 12.02 -4.45
N GLU A 55 -4.77 11.89 -5.78
CA GLU A 55 -3.88 10.94 -6.45
C GLU A 55 -2.40 11.20 -6.11
N LEU A 56 -1.96 12.47 -6.13
CA LEU A 56 -0.58 12.84 -5.83
C LEU A 56 -0.11 12.38 -4.44
N GLN A 57 -0.96 12.54 -3.42
CA GLN A 57 -0.60 12.11 -2.07
C GLN A 57 -0.37 10.59 -1.99
N LEU A 58 -1.24 9.82 -2.65
CA LEU A 58 -1.12 8.36 -2.66
C LEU A 58 0.11 7.93 -3.47
N SER A 59 0.41 8.62 -4.58
CA SER A 59 1.63 8.38 -5.36
C SER A 59 2.90 8.66 -4.56
N ILE A 60 2.92 9.72 -3.75
CA ILE A 60 4.05 10.00 -2.84
C ILE A 60 4.22 8.88 -1.82
N LEU A 61 3.14 8.40 -1.20
CA LEU A 61 3.20 7.27 -0.27
C LEU A 61 3.75 6.01 -0.93
N ILE A 62 3.27 5.68 -2.14
CA ILE A 62 3.75 4.53 -2.91
C ILE A 62 5.26 4.64 -3.17
N GLU A 63 5.74 5.81 -3.58
CA GLU A 63 7.16 6.03 -3.85
C GLU A 63 8.03 5.98 -2.59
N MET A 64 7.53 6.49 -1.46
CA MET A 64 8.22 6.32 -0.17
C MET A 64 8.35 4.84 0.19
N MET A 65 7.25 4.08 0.10
CA MET A 65 7.25 2.65 0.36
C MET A 65 8.19 1.89 -0.60
N ARG A 66 8.23 2.27 -1.88
CA ARG A 66 9.16 1.68 -2.85
C ARG A 66 10.62 1.90 -2.44
N ARG A 67 10.97 3.12 -2.01
CA ARG A 67 12.33 3.45 -1.52
C ARG A 67 12.68 2.73 -0.21
N GLU A 68 11.69 2.44 0.60
CA GLU A 68 11.83 1.62 1.81
C GLU A 68 11.95 0.10 1.50
N GLY A 69 11.81 -0.32 0.23
CA GLY A 69 11.98 -1.71 -0.19
C GLY A 69 10.70 -2.55 -0.15
N TYR A 70 9.52 -1.91 -0.17
CA TYR A 70 8.24 -2.61 -0.30
C TYR A 70 7.95 -2.95 -1.76
N GLU A 71 7.46 -4.17 -1.99
CA GLU A 71 6.80 -4.53 -3.23
C GLU A 71 5.30 -4.59 -3.01
N LEU A 72 4.58 -3.77 -3.75
CA LEU A 72 3.13 -3.74 -3.72
C LEU A 72 2.58 -3.57 -5.12
N GLN A 73 1.34 -4.03 -5.30
CA GLN A 73 0.53 -3.70 -6.45
C GLN A 73 -0.52 -2.66 -6.04
N VAL A 74 -0.88 -1.79 -6.98
CA VAL A 74 -1.91 -0.77 -6.78
C VAL A 74 -2.94 -0.86 -7.88
N SER A 75 -4.22 -0.73 -7.52
CA SER A 75 -5.29 -0.61 -8.49
C SER A 75 -6.09 0.68 -8.27
N ARG A 76 -6.49 1.29 -9.39
CA ARG A 76 -7.37 2.45 -9.37
C ARG A 76 -8.72 1.99 -8.82
N ARG A 77 -9.29 2.77 -7.89
CA ARG A 77 -10.66 2.54 -7.39
C ARG A 77 -11.57 2.43 -8.62
N LYS A 78 -12.31 1.33 -8.78
CA LYS A 78 -13.53 1.37 -9.58
C LYS A 78 -14.51 2.23 -8.78
N SER A 79 -15.00 3.31 -9.41
CA SER A 79 -16.05 4.15 -8.86
C SER A 79 -17.33 3.35 -8.69
#